data_AF-A0A9D8IEL1-F1
#
_entry.id   AF-A0A9D8IEL1-F1
#
_cell.length_a   1.000
_cell.length_b   1.000
_cell.length_c   1.000
_cell.angle_alpha   90.00
_cell.angle_beta   90.00
_cell.angle_gamma   90.00
#
_symmetry.space_group_name_H-M   'P 1'
#
loop_
_entity.id
_entity.type
_entity.pdbx_description
1 polymer ?
#
loop_
_entity_poly.entity_id
_entity_poly.type
_entity_poly.pdbx_seq_one_letter_code
_entity_poly.pdbx_strand_id
1 'polypeptide(L)'
;MIIDLCRMGQANRLDQMRHFRKIFYLCYVIYLLIIIVTKTQNQLFVKIVKMIFKEKGIFFSIRVLCFSIASFLFFLSLEPIAYCKDDGKDLSIGERFHSDTELSWLGVVGDLFRSKPEKPSQYKTYPDAKMMKLPKPEFQGMPLEDAINKRRSVRNYSKKPMTLFQLSQLLHAAQGVTGKIYGQSLRTAPSAGALYPFEIYVIVNNVQDLEKGVYHYAVPDHALELVKSGDFGKKITSAGLKQEMLGDANATFVLSAVFNRTRHKYGERGYRYVYIEAGHISQNIYLQAVSLGLGSVVVGAFIDKEVNELIEVDGQKEAAIYLHAVGAM
;
A
#
# COMPACT_ATOMS: atom_id res chain seq x y z
N MET A 1 -20.93 -35.55 -13.52
CA MET A 1 -20.35 -35.84 -12.18
C MET A 1 -20.38 -34.64 -11.22
N ILE A 2 -19.72 -33.51 -11.49
CA ILE A 2 -19.89 -32.28 -10.66
C ILE A 2 -21.33 -31.73 -10.75
N ILE A 3 -21.93 -31.85 -11.93
CA ILE A 3 -23.32 -31.45 -12.20
C ILE A 3 -24.34 -32.35 -11.44
N ASP A 4 -23.97 -33.60 -11.13
CA ASP A 4 -24.86 -34.55 -10.44
C ASP A 4 -24.90 -34.33 -8.92
N LEU A 5 -23.82 -33.80 -8.33
CA LEU A 5 -23.74 -33.45 -6.91
C LEU A 5 -24.67 -32.30 -6.53
N CYS A 6 -24.97 -31.39 -7.46
CA CYS A 6 -25.88 -30.27 -7.23
C CYS A 6 -27.35 -30.70 -7.07
N ARG A 7 -27.72 -31.91 -7.54
CA ARG A 7 -29.09 -32.43 -7.55
C ARG A 7 -29.45 -33.34 -6.36
N MET A 8 -28.52 -33.59 -5.43
CA MET A 8 -28.74 -34.50 -4.29
C MET A 8 -29.21 -33.77 -3.02
N GLY A 9 -30.01 -34.43 -2.17
CA GLY A 9 -30.41 -33.89 -0.86
C GLY A 9 -29.21 -33.60 0.06
N GLN A 10 -29.33 -32.60 0.95
CA GLN A 10 -28.22 -32.10 1.81
C GLN A 10 -27.51 -33.20 2.62
N ALA A 11 -28.24 -34.20 3.14
CA ALA A 11 -27.67 -35.28 3.94
C ALA A 11 -26.71 -36.18 3.13
N ASN A 12 -27.06 -36.51 1.88
CA ASN A 12 -26.21 -37.32 1.00
C ASN A 12 -24.97 -36.58 0.50
N ARG A 13 -25.03 -35.24 0.42
CA ARG A 13 -23.86 -34.41 0.08
C ARG A 13 -22.82 -34.42 1.18
N LEU A 14 -23.22 -34.34 2.45
CA LEU A 14 -22.29 -34.28 3.59
C LEU A 14 -21.51 -35.59 3.78
N ASP A 15 -22.16 -36.76 3.63
CA ASP A 15 -21.47 -38.05 3.77
C ASP A 15 -20.55 -38.35 2.57
N GLN A 16 -20.94 -37.99 1.34
CA GLN A 16 -20.00 -38.05 0.22
C GLN A 16 -18.82 -37.09 0.43
N MET A 17 -19.05 -35.86 0.92
CA MET A 17 -17.97 -34.91 1.21
C MET A 17 -17.01 -35.40 2.30
N ARG A 18 -17.48 -36.14 3.31
CA ARG A 18 -16.60 -36.81 4.29
C ARG A 18 -15.75 -37.90 3.64
N HIS A 19 -16.32 -38.65 2.71
CA HIS A 19 -15.57 -39.67 1.96
C HIS A 19 -14.52 -39.04 1.03
N PHE A 20 -14.90 -37.95 0.35
CA PHE A 20 -13.99 -37.15 -0.47
C PHE A 20 -12.87 -36.50 0.35
N ARG A 21 -13.14 -36.01 1.56
CA ARG A 21 -12.11 -35.47 2.47
C ARG A 21 -11.06 -36.53 2.84
N LYS A 22 -11.47 -37.77 3.11
CA LYS A 22 -10.53 -38.86 3.41
C LYS A 22 -9.66 -39.22 2.20
N ILE A 23 -10.24 -39.22 1.00
CA ILE A 23 -9.50 -39.48 -0.25
C ILE A 23 -8.54 -38.32 -0.56
N PHE A 24 -8.98 -37.08 -0.37
CA PHE A 24 -8.16 -35.88 -0.59
C PHE A 24 -6.97 -35.81 0.36
N TYR A 25 -7.20 -36.11 1.65
CA TYR A 25 -6.12 -36.17 2.64
C TYR A 25 -5.11 -37.28 2.32
N LEU A 26 -5.59 -38.44 1.85
CA LEU A 26 -4.72 -39.54 1.42
C LEU A 26 -3.87 -39.14 0.19
N CYS A 27 -4.47 -38.49 -0.81
CA CYS A 27 -3.75 -37.99 -1.98
C CYS A 27 -2.73 -36.91 -1.62
N TYR A 28 -3.05 -36.01 -0.68
CA TYR A 28 -2.15 -34.96 -0.20
C TYR A 28 -0.96 -35.53 0.59
N VAL A 29 -1.19 -36.54 1.44
CA VAL A 29 -0.11 -37.25 2.16
C VAL A 29 0.79 -38.01 1.18
N ILE A 30 0.22 -38.65 0.15
CA ILE A 30 1.00 -39.32 -0.91
C ILE A 30 1.85 -38.29 -1.69
N TYR A 31 1.29 -37.12 -2.01
CA TYR A 31 2.03 -36.04 -2.68
C TYR A 31 3.18 -35.50 -1.83
N LEU A 32 2.97 -35.25 -0.53
CA LEU A 32 4.03 -34.84 0.40
C LEU A 32 5.12 -35.92 0.53
N LEU A 33 4.75 -37.19 0.58
CA LEU A 33 5.69 -38.31 0.59
C LEU A 33 6.51 -38.37 -0.71
N ILE A 34 5.90 -38.14 -1.87
CA ILE A 34 6.61 -38.08 -3.16
C ILE A 34 7.62 -36.93 -3.17
N ILE A 35 7.24 -35.74 -2.69
CA ILE A 35 8.15 -34.58 -2.59
C ILE A 35 9.34 -34.89 -1.67
N ILE A 36 9.08 -35.47 -0.49
CA ILE A 36 10.13 -35.86 0.47
C ILE A 36 11.07 -36.89 -0.18
N VAL A 37 10.53 -37.89 -0.87
CA VAL A 37 11.27 -38.95 -1.57
C VAL A 37 12.14 -38.39 -2.69
N THR A 38 11.63 -37.46 -3.51
CA THR A 38 12.42 -36.82 -4.58
C THR A 38 13.57 -35.97 -4.03
N LYS A 39 13.49 -35.52 -2.77
CA LYS A 39 14.52 -34.68 -2.16
C LYS A 39 15.62 -35.44 -1.41
N THR A 40 15.42 -36.71 -1.04
CA THR A 40 16.34 -37.42 -0.10
C THR A 40 17.13 -38.60 -0.67
N GLN A 41 17.01 -38.95 -1.96
CA GLN A 41 17.79 -40.02 -2.64
C GLN A 41 18.14 -41.26 -1.78
N ASN A 42 17.21 -41.76 -0.95
CA ASN A 42 17.50 -42.88 -0.06
C ASN A 42 17.08 -44.22 -0.70
N GLN A 43 18.08 -44.96 -1.19
CA GLN A 43 17.94 -46.26 -1.88
C GLN A 43 17.24 -47.34 -1.04
N LEU A 44 17.36 -47.29 0.30
CA LEU A 44 16.76 -48.28 1.20
C LEU A 44 15.23 -48.16 1.25
N PHE A 45 14.72 -46.92 1.15
CA PHE A 45 13.29 -46.66 1.19
C PHE A 45 12.59 -47.04 -0.13
N VAL A 46 13.24 -46.87 -1.28
CA VAL A 46 12.73 -47.33 -2.59
C VAL A 46 12.50 -48.84 -2.60
N LYS A 47 13.36 -49.62 -1.92
CA LYS A 47 13.17 -51.06 -1.72
C LYS A 47 11.94 -51.36 -0.85
N ILE A 48 11.76 -50.66 0.27
CA ILE A 48 10.61 -50.84 1.18
C ILE A 48 9.30 -50.49 0.47
N VAL A 49 9.26 -49.38 -0.28
CA VAL A 49 8.10 -48.97 -1.08
C VAL A 49 7.81 -50.02 -2.15
N LYS A 50 8.81 -50.50 -2.90
CA LYS A 50 8.59 -51.60 -3.87
C LYS A 50 8.07 -52.87 -3.20
N MET A 51 8.47 -53.17 -1.97
CA MET A 51 7.98 -54.33 -1.20
C MET A 51 6.51 -54.14 -0.80
N ILE A 52 6.15 -52.98 -0.25
CA ILE A 52 4.77 -52.62 0.13
C ILE A 52 3.83 -52.62 -1.09
N PHE A 53 4.32 -52.17 -2.25
CA PHE A 53 3.54 -52.13 -3.48
C PHE A 53 3.43 -53.49 -4.18
N LYS A 54 4.38 -54.42 -3.96
CA LYS A 54 4.34 -55.79 -4.51
C LYS A 54 3.44 -56.72 -3.69
N GLU A 55 3.31 -56.51 -2.38
CA GLU A 55 2.47 -57.35 -1.51
C GLU A 55 0.98 -56.99 -1.51
N LYS A 56 0.59 -55.77 -1.88
CA LYS A 56 -0.80 -55.29 -1.68
C LYS A 56 -1.70 -55.22 -2.91
N GLY A 57 -1.29 -55.74 -4.07
CA GLY A 57 -2.18 -55.88 -5.24
C GLY A 57 -2.99 -54.62 -5.55
N ILE A 58 -2.38 -53.43 -5.40
CA ILE A 58 -3.10 -52.16 -5.56
C ILE A 58 -3.18 -51.89 -7.06
N PHE A 59 -4.27 -52.35 -7.68
CA PHE A 59 -4.74 -51.81 -8.94
C PHE A 59 -4.93 -50.31 -8.76
N PHE A 60 -3.93 -49.54 -9.19
CA PHE A 60 -3.99 -48.10 -9.32
C PHE A 60 -5.09 -47.81 -10.34
N SER A 61 -6.30 -47.49 -9.87
CA SER A 61 -7.36 -47.04 -10.76
C SER A 61 -6.83 -45.84 -11.52
N ILE A 62 -6.90 -45.89 -12.86
CA ILE A 62 -6.66 -44.75 -13.76
C ILE A 62 -7.25 -43.45 -13.19
N ARG A 63 -8.36 -43.53 -12.43
CA ARG A 63 -8.98 -42.40 -11.74
C ARG A 63 -8.09 -41.68 -10.74
N VAL A 64 -7.23 -42.37 -9.99
CA VAL A 64 -6.33 -41.74 -9.00
C VAL A 64 -5.16 -41.05 -9.70
N LEU A 65 -4.61 -41.68 -10.74
CA LEU A 65 -3.58 -41.06 -11.58
C LEU A 65 -4.15 -39.85 -12.33
N CYS A 66 -5.36 -39.97 -12.90
CA CYS A 66 -6.09 -38.86 -13.51
C CYS A 66 -6.43 -37.76 -12.51
N PHE A 67 -6.75 -38.06 -11.25
CA PHE A 67 -7.01 -37.03 -10.24
C PHE A 67 -5.73 -36.31 -9.84
N SER A 68 -4.61 -37.01 -9.70
CA SER A 68 -3.31 -36.41 -9.39
C SER A 68 -2.79 -35.58 -10.57
N ILE A 69 -2.94 -36.06 -11.81
CA ILE A 69 -2.60 -35.29 -13.02
C ILE A 69 -3.56 -34.11 -13.19
N ALA A 70 -4.86 -34.27 -12.96
CA ALA A 70 -5.82 -33.17 -13.03
C ALA A 70 -5.57 -32.12 -11.93
N SER A 71 -5.15 -32.55 -10.73
CA SER A 71 -4.74 -31.63 -9.67
C SER A 71 -3.45 -30.91 -10.05
N PHE A 72 -2.47 -31.61 -10.62
CA PHE A 72 -1.22 -31.03 -11.08
C PHE A 72 -1.42 -30.07 -12.26
N LEU A 73 -2.25 -30.42 -13.24
CA LEU A 73 -2.64 -29.56 -14.35
C LEU A 73 -3.51 -28.39 -13.88
N PHE A 74 -4.39 -28.59 -12.88
CA PHE A 74 -5.11 -27.50 -12.23
C PHE A 74 -4.13 -26.53 -11.58
N PHE A 75 -3.15 -27.02 -10.81
CA PHE A 75 -2.08 -26.21 -10.22
C PHE A 75 -1.21 -25.50 -11.25
N LEU A 76 -0.92 -26.13 -12.40
CA LEU A 76 -0.21 -25.49 -13.52
C LEU A 76 -1.08 -24.47 -14.26
N SER A 77 -2.40 -24.65 -14.27
CA SER A 77 -3.37 -23.70 -14.83
C SER A 77 -3.70 -22.55 -13.89
N LEU A 78 -3.30 -22.63 -12.62
CA LEU A 78 -3.25 -21.48 -11.72
C LEU A 78 -2.17 -20.54 -12.23
N GLU A 79 -2.52 -19.67 -13.17
CA GLU A 79 -1.65 -18.55 -13.46
C GLU A 79 -1.44 -17.77 -12.15
N PRO A 80 -0.19 -17.44 -11.76
CA PRO A 80 0.13 -16.72 -10.53
C PRO A 80 -0.24 -15.23 -10.65
N ILE A 81 -1.42 -14.94 -11.20
CA ILE A 81 -1.98 -13.62 -11.34
C ILE A 81 -3.04 -13.52 -10.24
N ALA A 82 -2.72 -12.76 -9.19
CA ALA A 82 -3.58 -12.56 -8.03
C ALA A 82 -4.89 -11.79 -8.35
N TYR A 83 -5.12 -11.49 -9.62
CA TYR A 83 -5.93 -10.39 -10.13
C TYR A 83 -6.66 -10.87 -11.39
N CYS A 84 -7.97 -10.58 -11.47
CA CYS A 84 -8.83 -11.12 -12.54
C CYS A 84 -8.24 -10.78 -13.91
N LYS A 85 -8.21 -11.75 -14.82
CA LYS A 85 -7.76 -11.56 -16.20
C LYS A 85 -8.96 -11.14 -17.05
N ASP A 86 -8.78 -10.04 -17.78
CA ASP A 86 -9.62 -9.43 -18.82
C ASP A 86 -10.66 -10.38 -19.45
N ASP A 87 -11.96 -10.12 -19.21
CA ASP A 87 -13.11 -10.84 -19.73
C ASP A 87 -13.47 -10.50 -21.20
N GLY A 88 -12.51 -9.95 -21.95
CA GLY A 88 -12.65 -9.68 -23.39
C GLY A 88 -13.57 -8.50 -23.70
N LYS A 89 -13.72 -7.57 -22.74
CA LYS A 89 -14.45 -6.32 -22.91
C LYS A 89 -13.43 -5.20 -23.12
N ASP A 90 -13.74 -4.24 -24.00
CA ASP A 90 -12.96 -3.01 -24.13
C ASP A 90 -13.18 -2.12 -22.89
N LEU A 91 -12.57 -2.52 -21.77
CA LEU A 91 -12.58 -1.79 -20.52
C LEU A 91 -11.60 -0.61 -20.60
N SER A 92 -12.03 0.55 -20.07
CA SER A 92 -11.13 1.67 -19.82
C SER A 92 -10.04 1.29 -18.82
N ILE A 93 -8.95 2.07 -18.76
CA ILE A 93 -7.86 1.78 -17.82
C ILE A 93 -8.31 1.80 -16.35
N GLY A 94 -9.29 2.63 -16.01
CA GLY A 94 -9.87 2.68 -14.66
C GLY A 94 -10.73 1.46 -14.34
N GLU A 95 -11.53 0.99 -15.31
CA GLU A 95 -12.33 -0.23 -15.16
C GLU A 95 -11.44 -1.47 -15.06
N ARG A 96 -10.38 -1.57 -15.88
CA ARG A 96 -9.38 -2.65 -15.74
C ARG A 96 -8.68 -2.57 -14.40
N PHE A 97 -8.23 -1.39 -13.97
CA PHE A 97 -7.64 -1.25 -12.64
C PHE A 97 -8.59 -1.78 -11.56
N HIS A 98 -9.89 -1.47 -11.65
CA HIS A 98 -10.87 -2.01 -10.72
C HIS A 98 -11.03 -3.53 -10.86
N SER A 99 -11.34 -4.05 -12.04
CA SER A 99 -11.57 -5.48 -12.26
C SER A 99 -10.34 -6.31 -11.88
N ASP A 100 -9.17 -5.94 -12.39
CA ASP A 100 -7.94 -6.70 -12.21
C ASP A 100 -7.59 -6.73 -10.72
N THR A 101 -7.63 -5.60 -10.01
CA THR A 101 -7.20 -5.58 -8.61
C THR A 101 -8.23 -6.12 -7.61
N GLU A 102 -9.34 -6.71 -8.04
CA GLU A 102 -10.29 -7.44 -7.18
C GLU A 102 -9.67 -8.68 -6.55
N LEU A 103 -10.24 -9.12 -5.42
CA LEU A 103 -9.79 -10.34 -4.75
C LEU A 103 -10.70 -11.50 -5.15
N SER A 104 -10.09 -12.57 -5.63
CA SER A 104 -10.71 -13.88 -5.74
C SER A 104 -10.02 -14.87 -4.80
N TRP A 105 -10.73 -15.92 -4.37
CA TRP A 105 -10.11 -16.99 -3.57
C TRP A 105 -8.91 -17.62 -4.28
N LEU A 106 -9.00 -17.75 -5.61
CA LEU A 106 -7.91 -18.24 -6.43
C LEU A 106 -6.69 -17.31 -6.36
N GLY A 107 -6.91 -15.99 -6.51
CA GLY A 107 -5.85 -15.00 -6.45
C GLY A 107 -5.21 -14.88 -5.06
N VAL A 108 -5.99 -15.01 -4.00
CA VAL A 108 -5.47 -15.05 -2.61
C VAL A 108 -4.57 -16.26 -2.39
N VAL A 109 -4.97 -17.45 -2.86
CA VAL A 109 -4.12 -18.64 -2.78
C VAL A 109 -2.88 -18.48 -3.67
N GLY A 110 -3.02 -17.90 -4.85
CA GLY A 110 -1.90 -17.59 -5.74
C GLY A 110 -0.87 -16.64 -5.12
N ASP A 111 -1.31 -15.60 -4.40
CA ASP A 111 -0.41 -14.64 -3.74
C ASP A 111 0.48 -15.28 -2.66
N LEU A 112 0.04 -16.38 -2.04
CA LEU A 112 0.86 -17.13 -1.08
C LEU A 112 2.11 -17.74 -1.72
N PHE A 113 2.05 -18.03 -3.03
CA PHE A 113 3.14 -18.63 -3.80
C PHE A 113 3.81 -17.64 -4.75
N ARG A 114 3.30 -16.41 -4.86
CA ARG A 114 3.87 -15.37 -5.72
C ARG A 114 5.25 -14.95 -5.22
N SER A 115 6.19 -14.80 -6.15
CA SER A 115 7.48 -14.14 -5.88
C SER A 115 7.24 -12.69 -5.46
N LYS A 116 7.62 -12.35 -4.22
CA LYS A 116 7.58 -10.97 -3.74
C LYS A 116 8.92 -10.32 -4.07
N PRO A 117 8.93 -9.07 -4.59
CA PRO A 117 10.19 -8.35 -4.82
C PRO A 117 10.92 -8.13 -3.49
N GLU A 118 12.10 -7.52 -3.46
CA GLU A 118 12.73 -7.17 -2.18
C GLU A 118 11.89 -6.14 -1.40
N LYS A 119 11.89 -6.22 -0.07
CA LYS A 119 11.21 -5.22 0.77
C LYS A 119 12.05 -3.93 0.77
N PRO A 120 11.54 -2.81 0.24
CA PRO A 120 12.29 -1.56 0.23
C PRO A 120 12.41 -0.96 1.64
N SER A 121 13.37 -0.04 1.81
CA SER A 121 13.47 0.78 3.03
C SER A 121 12.16 1.52 3.29
N GLN A 122 11.77 1.58 4.56
CA GLN A 122 10.59 2.29 5.03
C GLN A 122 10.80 3.81 5.13
N TYR A 123 12.06 4.26 5.12
CA TYR A 123 12.43 5.66 5.20
C TYR A 123 13.32 6.05 4.03
N LYS A 124 13.06 7.23 3.46
CA LYS A 124 13.96 7.96 2.59
C LYS A 124 14.70 9.00 3.43
N THR A 125 15.94 9.31 3.06
CA THR A 125 16.76 10.34 3.70
C THR A 125 17.55 11.09 2.64
N TYR A 126 17.97 12.30 2.98
CA TYR A 126 18.86 13.13 2.16
C TYR A 126 20.11 13.45 2.99
N PRO A 127 21.13 12.57 3.03
CA PRO A 127 22.25 12.67 3.96
C PRO A 127 23.06 13.98 3.86
N ASP A 128 23.17 14.53 2.65
CA ASP A 128 23.92 15.76 2.38
C ASP A 128 23.06 17.03 2.54
N ALA A 129 21.76 16.89 2.82
CA ALA A 129 20.85 18.02 2.97
C ALA A 129 21.00 18.70 4.33
N LYS A 130 20.86 20.03 4.34
CA LYS A 130 20.76 20.80 5.58
C LYS A 130 19.50 20.35 6.35
N MET A 131 19.71 19.84 7.55
CA MET A 131 18.62 19.38 8.41
C MET A 131 18.19 20.45 9.41
N MET A 132 16.88 20.59 9.59
CA MET A 132 16.26 21.41 10.62
C MET A 132 15.41 20.52 11.53
N LYS A 133 15.71 20.51 12.83
CA LYS A 133 14.84 19.85 13.83
C LYS A 133 13.56 20.65 14.02
N LEU A 134 12.43 19.96 14.04
CA LEU A 134 11.13 20.58 14.29
C LEU A 134 10.84 20.67 15.79
N PRO A 135 10.11 21.71 16.24
CA PRO A 135 9.55 21.76 17.59
C PRO A 135 8.76 20.49 17.90
N LYS A 136 8.85 19.97 19.13
CA LYS A 136 8.10 18.77 19.52
C LYS A 136 6.59 19.01 19.38
N PRO A 137 5.83 17.99 18.94
CA PRO A 137 4.38 18.12 18.82
C PRO A 137 3.72 18.21 20.21
N GLU A 138 2.62 18.94 20.27
CA GLU A 138 1.76 19.03 21.45
C GLU A 138 0.48 18.23 21.24
N PHE A 139 0.03 17.56 22.31
CA PHE A 139 -1.10 16.63 22.27
C PHE A 139 -2.38 17.19 22.93
N GLN A 140 -2.40 18.49 23.20
CA GLN A 140 -3.57 19.21 23.69
C GLN A 140 -4.08 20.15 22.60
N GLY A 141 -5.38 20.19 22.38
CA GLY A 141 -5.96 20.98 21.30
C GLY A 141 -7.49 20.92 21.26
N MET A 142 -8.04 21.35 20.14
CA MET A 142 -9.48 21.35 19.89
C MET A 142 -10.08 19.94 20.02
N PRO A 143 -11.29 19.78 20.61
CA PRO A 143 -12.03 18.52 20.55
C PRO A 143 -12.21 18.02 19.12
N LEU A 144 -12.18 16.70 18.92
CA LEU A 144 -12.24 16.11 17.58
C LEU A 144 -13.55 16.46 16.86
N GLU A 145 -14.67 16.41 17.57
CA GLU A 145 -16.00 16.72 17.07
C GLU A 145 -16.08 18.16 16.56
N ASP A 146 -15.46 19.10 17.27
CA ASP A 146 -15.35 20.49 16.86
C ASP A 146 -14.54 20.64 15.58
N ALA A 147 -13.38 19.96 15.49
CA ALA A 147 -12.53 20.00 14.30
C ALA A 147 -13.27 19.45 13.07
N ILE A 148 -13.98 18.33 13.21
CA ILE A 148 -14.79 17.73 12.15
C ILE A 148 -15.90 18.70 11.70
N ASN A 149 -16.64 19.29 12.65
CA ASN A 149 -17.75 20.19 12.35
C ASN A 149 -17.28 21.47 11.63
N LYS A 150 -16.16 22.05 12.09
CA LYS A 150 -15.58 23.30 11.55
C LYS A 150 -14.81 23.09 10.25
N ARG A 151 -14.35 21.87 9.93
CA ARG A 151 -13.53 21.59 8.75
C ARG A 151 -14.20 22.04 7.46
N ARG A 152 -13.52 22.89 6.69
CA ARG A 152 -13.90 23.33 5.34
C ARG A 152 -12.66 23.41 4.46
N SER A 153 -12.87 23.35 3.14
CA SER A 153 -11.80 23.67 2.18
C SER A 153 -11.67 25.17 2.07
N VAL A 154 -10.55 25.71 2.54
CA VAL A 154 -10.24 27.14 2.49
C VAL A 154 -9.13 27.37 1.49
N ARG A 155 -9.36 28.31 0.56
CA ARG A 155 -8.49 28.61 -0.58
C ARG A 155 -7.93 30.03 -0.56
N ASN A 156 -8.40 30.87 0.36
CA ASN A 156 -7.93 32.24 0.52
C ASN A 156 -7.20 32.32 1.86
N TYR A 157 -5.97 32.83 1.85
CA TYR A 157 -5.11 32.91 3.03
C TYR A 157 -4.68 34.35 3.27
N SER A 158 -4.45 34.70 4.53
CA SER A 158 -3.83 35.97 4.88
C SER A 158 -2.34 35.94 4.56
N LYS A 159 -1.70 37.12 4.49
CA LYS A 159 -0.24 37.23 4.27
C LYS A 159 0.58 36.99 5.54
N LYS A 160 -0.07 36.64 6.66
CA LYS A 160 0.61 36.33 7.92
C LYS A 160 1.46 35.06 7.76
N PRO A 161 2.66 35.00 8.35
CA PRO A 161 3.47 33.79 8.31
C PRO A 161 2.87 32.70 9.22
N MET A 162 3.02 31.44 8.81
CA MET A 162 2.76 30.28 9.67
C MET A 162 3.93 30.12 10.64
N THR A 163 3.70 29.74 11.90
CA THR A 163 4.79 29.47 12.84
C THR A 163 5.46 28.12 12.53
N LEU A 164 6.74 27.97 12.88
CA LEU A 164 7.42 26.68 12.73
C LEU A 164 6.75 25.57 13.56
N PHE A 165 6.16 25.92 14.71
CA PHE A 165 5.37 25.01 15.53
C PHE A 165 4.11 24.51 14.79
N GLN A 166 3.37 25.40 14.12
CA GLN A 166 2.20 25.02 13.33
C GLN A 166 2.58 24.04 12.21
N LEU A 167 3.66 24.32 11.47
CA LEU A 167 4.17 23.40 10.45
C LEU A 167 4.56 22.04 11.05
N SER A 168 5.24 22.04 12.20
CA SER A 168 5.61 20.83 12.93
C SER A 168 4.38 19.98 13.31
N GLN A 169 3.36 20.60 13.90
CA GLN A 169 2.11 19.93 14.27
C GLN A 169 1.41 19.30 13.05
N LEU A 170 1.38 20.01 11.91
CA LEU A 170 0.80 19.48 10.66
C LEU A 170 1.58 18.25 10.14
N LEU A 171 2.92 18.29 10.16
CA LEU A 171 3.77 17.16 9.76
C LEU A 171 3.61 15.96 10.70
N HIS A 172 3.49 16.21 12.00
CA HIS A 172 3.20 15.16 12.96
C HIS A 172 1.82 14.54 12.71
N ALA A 173 0.78 15.36 12.52
CA ALA A 173 -0.56 14.86 12.20
C ALA A 173 -0.58 14.04 10.90
N ALA A 174 0.22 14.41 9.91
CA ALA A 174 0.30 13.71 8.64
C ALA A 174 0.94 12.31 8.75
N GLN A 175 2.14 12.19 9.34
CA GLN A 175 2.94 10.95 9.36
C GLN A 175 3.82 10.75 10.61
N GLY A 176 3.63 11.54 11.67
CA GLY A 176 4.41 11.45 12.90
C GLY A 176 4.33 10.07 13.58
N VAL A 177 5.41 9.69 14.28
CA VAL A 177 5.48 8.39 14.99
C VAL A 177 4.66 8.46 16.28
N THR A 178 3.77 7.48 16.48
CA THR A 178 2.85 7.40 17.64
C THR A 178 3.13 6.20 18.56
N GLY A 179 3.93 5.25 18.10
CA GLY A 179 4.24 4.05 18.87
C GLY A 179 5.14 3.09 18.10
N LYS A 180 5.38 1.92 18.69
CA LYS A 180 6.14 0.84 18.05
C LYS A 180 5.50 -0.52 18.35
N ILE A 181 5.41 -1.38 17.34
CA ILE A 181 4.97 -2.76 17.46
C ILE A 181 5.97 -3.65 16.70
N TYR A 182 6.49 -4.70 17.35
CA TYR A 182 7.49 -5.62 16.79
C TYR A 182 8.69 -4.92 16.12
N GLY A 183 9.17 -3.82 16.72
CA GLY A 183 10.28 -3.02 16.18
C GLY A 183 9.90 -2.07 15.04
N GLN A 184 8.64 -2.08 14.57
CA GLN A 184 8.15 -1.19 13.53
C GLN A 184 7.44 0.02 14.13
N SER A 185 7.81 1.22 13.68
CA SER A 185 7.14 2.46 14.06
C SER A 185 5.73 2.53 13.51
N LEU A 186 4.77 2.87 14.36
CA LEU A 186 3.42 3.25 13.99
C LEU A 186 3.34 4.75 13.70
N ARG A 187 2.50 5.14 12.75
CA ARG A 187 2.31 6.55 12.39
C ARG A 187 0.90 7.03 12.73
N THR A 188 0.70 8.34 12.72
CA THR A 188 -0.59 9.00 12.94
C THR A 188 -1.65 8.60 11.90
N ALA A 189 -1.27 8.41 10.64
CA ALA A 189 -2.16 7.86 9.62
C ALA A 189 -2.03 6.31 9.55
N PRO A 190 -3.14 5.58 9.44
CA PRO A 190 -3.10 4.14 9.24
C PRO A 190 -2.58 3.79 7.84
N SER A 191 -1.86 2.67 7.75
CA SER A 191 -1.28 2.16 6.51
C SER A 191 -1.52 0.66 6.35
N ALA A 192 -1.84 0.23 5.12
CA ALA A 192 -2.05 -1.18 4.82
C ALA A 192 -0.80 -1.99 5.15
N GLY A 193 -0.92 -2.88 6.14
CA GLY A 193 0.20 -3.72 6.59
C GLY A 193 1.34 -2.95 7.25
N ALA A 194 1.10 -1.72 7.72
CA ALA A 194 2.10 -0.83 8.30
C ALA A 194 3.30 -0.62 7.35
N LEU A 195 3.05 -0.44 6.04
CA LEU A 195 4.10 -0.32 5.02
C LEU A 195 4.50 1.13 4.74
N TYR A 196 3.61 2.09 5.00
CA TYR A 196 3.83 3.53 4.90
C TYR A 196 4.51 3.97 3.59
N PRO A 197 3.81 3.82 2.44
CA PRO A 197 4.34 4.21 1.13
C PRO A 197 4.66 5.70 1.00
N PHE A 198 4.08 6.57 1.82
CA PHE A 198 4.20 8.00 1.64
C PHE A 198 5.49 8.61 2.19
N GLU A 199 6.11 9.43 1.35
CA GLU A 199 7.02 10.50 1.76
C GLU A 199 6.30 11.85 1.65
N ILE A 200 6.59 12.75 2.58
CA ILE A 200 6.02 14.10 2.61
C ILE A 200 7.09 15.11 2.24
N TYR A 201 6.82 15.85 1.18
CA TYR A 201 7.57 17.06 0.86
C TYR A 201 6.73 18.28 1.20
N VAL A 202 7.40 19.38 1.54
CA VAL A 202 6.75 20.67 1.82
C VAL A 202 7.42 21.74 0.98
N ILE A 203 6.64 22.39 0.14
CA ILE A 203 7.03 23.63 -0.54
C ILE A 203 6.70 24.77 0.41
N VAL A 204 7.74 25.39 0.97
CA VAL A 204 7.64 26.45 1.97
C VAL A 204 7.64 27.80 1.25
N ASN A 205 6.56 28.56 1.42
CA ASN A 205 6.42 29.92 0.87
C ASN A 205 6.52 31.00 1.95
N ASN A 206 5.95 30.78 3.14
CA ASN A 206 5.90 31.81 4.19
C ASN A 206 5.76 31.19 5.60
N VAL A 207 6.85 30.65 6.13
CA VAL A 207 6.93 30.06 7.47
C VAL A 207 8.01 30.80 8.28
N GLN A 208 7.71 31.11 9.55
CA GLN A 208 8.66 31.79 10.45
C GLN A 208 9.93 30.96 10.63
N ASP A 209 11.09 31.63 10.62
CA ASP A 209 12.41 31.04 10.87
C ASP A 209 12.79 29.89 9.92
N LEU A 210 12.12 29.80 8.76
CA LEU A 210 12.36 28.78 7.74
C LEU A 210 12.45 29.47 6.37
N GLU A 211 13.57 29.23 5.68
CA GLU A 211 13.80 29.75 4.34
C GLU A 211 12.80 29.14 3.33
N LYS A 212 12.54 29.85 2.23
CA LYS A 212 11.75 29.30 1.14
C LYS A 212 12.51 28.16 0.46
N GLY A 213 11.80 27.07 0.18
CA GLY A 213 12.39 25.91 -0.45
C GLY A 213 11.46 24.72 -0.49
N VAL A 214 11.99 23.60 -1.00
CA VAL A 214 11.39 22.29 -0.96
C VAL A 214 12.10 21.48 0.12
N TYR A 215 11.33 20.99 1.08
CA TYR A 215 11.83 20.21 2.21
C TYR A 215 11.23 18.82 2.20
N HIS A 216 12.01 17.81 2.58
CA HIS A 216 11.55 16.45 2.83
C HIS A 216 11.38 16.23 4.34
N TYR A 217 10.30 15.56 4.77
CA TYR A 217 10.05 15.27 6.18
C TYR A 217 10.73 13.97 6.62
N ALA A 218 11.83 14.11 7.36
CA ALA A 218 12.53 12.98 7.99
C ALA A 218 11.76 12.49 9.22
N VAL A 219 10.85 11.54 8.99
CA VAL A 219 9.94 10.99 10.02
C VAL A 219 10.66 10.47 11.28
N PRO A 220 11.75 9.68 11.20
CA PRO A 220 12.42 9.16 12.40
C PRO A 220 12.96 10.25 13.32
N ASP A 221 13.37 11.36 12.71
CA ASP A 221 14.09 12.45 13.34
C ASP A 221 13.21 13.62 13.73
N HIS A 222 11.94 13.61 13.29
CA HIS A 222 11.01 14.72 13.34
C HIS A 222 11.69 16.02 12.89
N ALA A 223 12.15 16.01 11.63
CA ALA A 223 12.99 17.04 11.06
C ALA A 223 12.65 17.31 9.60
N LEU A 224 13.08 18.45 9.08
CA LEU A 224 13.05 18.78 7.67
C LEU A 224 14.45 18.70 7.07
N GLU A 225 14.57 18.04 5.92
CA GLU A 225 15.77 18.00 5.09
C GLU A 225 15.56 18.95 3.90
N LEU A 226 16.41 19.96 3.74
CA LEU A 226 16.33 20.90 2.62
C LEU A 226 16.78 20.21 1.32
N VAL A 227 15.82 19.85 0.47
CA VAL A 227 16.06 19.27 -0.85
C VAL A 227 16.50 20.35 -1.82
N LYS A 228 15.78 21.47 -1.83
CA LYS A 228 15.99 22.55 -2.80
C LYS A 228 15.71 23.91 -2.20
N SER A 229 16.70 24.81 -2.19
CA SER A 229 16.48 26.21 -1.78
C SER A 229 15.87 27.02 -2.93
N GLY A 230 14.98 27.96 -2.60
CA GLY A 230 14.41 28.90 -3.57
C GLY A 230 12.92 29.15 -3.40
N ASP A 231 12.40 30.12 -4.15
CA ASP A 231 10.95 30.41 -4.21
C ASP A 231 10.28 29.58 -5.32
N PHE A 232 9.45 28.63 -4.90
CA PHE A 232 8.74 27.71 -5.81
C PHE A 232 7.24 27.98 -5.89
N GLY A 233 6.72 29.05 -5.25
CA GLY A 233 5.28 29.33 -5.18
C GLY A 233 4.62 29.48 -6.56
N LYS A 234 5.26 30.19 -7.49
CA LYS A 234 4.78 30.31 -8.88
C LYS A 234 4.85 28.99 -9.64
N LYS A 235 5.88 28.18 -9.40
CA LYS A 235 6.07 26.90 -10.09
C LYS A 235 5.02 25.88 -9.66
N ILE A 236 4.75 25.76 -8.35
CA ILE A 236 3.70 24.86 -7.86
C ILE A 236 2.30 25.32 -8.31
N THR A 237 2.07 26.63 -8.40
CA THR A 237 0.83 27.18 -8.95
C THR A 237 0.65 26.78 -10.42
N SER A 238 1.70 26.91 -11.24
CA SER A 238 1.67 26.46 -12.64
C SER A 238 1.42 24.95 -12.75
N ALA A 239 2.19 24.15 -12.02
CA ALA A 239 2.05 22.69 -12.00
C ALA A 239 0.66 22.25 -11.51
N GLY A 240 0.07 22.99 -10.57
CA GLY A 240 -1.29 22.80 -10.09
C GLY A 240 -2.36 23.45 -10.97
N LEU A 241 -2.15 23.59 -12.28
CA LEU A 241 -3.14 24.10 -13.23
C LEU A 241 -3.63 25.54 -12.91
N LYS A 242 -2.71 26.41 -12.48
CA LYS A 242 -2.98 27.82 -12.11
C LYS A 242 -3.91 27.98 -10.91
N GLN A 243 -3.94 26.99 -10.04
CA GLN A 243 -4.63 27.07 -8.77
C GLN A 243 -3.81 27.92 -7.78
N GLU A 244 -4.02 29.24 -7.81
CA GLU A 244 -3.23 30.26 -7.07
C GLU A 244 -3.08 29.97 -5.57
N MET A 245 -4.05 29.31 -4.95
CA MET A 245 -3.96 28.95 -3.53
C MET A 245 -2.75 28.07 -3.20
N LEU A 246 -2.18 27.33 -4.16
CA LEU A 246 -0.96 26.54 -3.93
C LEU A 246 0.28 27.42 -3.73
N GLY A 247 0.37 28.55 -4.43
CA GLY A 247 1.45 29.53 -4.29
C GLY A 247 1.20 30.56 -3.19
N ASP A 248 -0.06 30.86 -2.90
CA ASP A 248 -0.45 31.78 -1.81
C ASP A 248 -0.43 31.14 -0.42
N ALA A 249 -0.53 29.81 -0.33
CA ALA A 249 -0.42 29.09 0.94
C ALA A 249 0.93 29.32 1.61
N ASN A 250 0.97 29.34 2.95
CA ASN A 250 2.22 29.39 3.69
C ASN A 250 3.10 28.17 3.40
N ALA A 251 2.47 27.00 3.26
CA ALA A 251 3.12 25.75 2.91
C ALA A 251 2.20 24.87 2.05
N THR A 252 2.76 24.24 1.02
CA THR A 252 2.06 23.24 0.20
C THR A 252 2.74 21.88 0.38
N PHE A 253 2.00 20.94 0.96
CA PHE A 253 2.45 19.57 1.17
C PHE A 253 2.27 18.79 -0.14
N VAL A 254 3.30 18.04 -0.52
CA VAL A 254 3.27 17.10 -1.64
C VAL A 254 3.41 15.69 -1.06
N LEU A 255 2.33 14.94 -1.11
CA LEU A 255 2.29 13.55 -0.69
C LEU A 255 2.73 12.71 -1.89
N SER A 256 3.92 12.14 -1.81
CA SER A 256 4.47 11.25 -2.83
C SER A 256 4.50 9.81 -2.34
N ALA A 257 4.27 8.84 -3.23
CA ALA A 257 4.20 7.44 -2.87
C ALA A 257 5.36 6.66 -3.48
N VAL A 258 6.15 6.00 -2.64
CA VAL A 258 7.11 4.97 -3.05
C VAL A 258 6.33 3.66 -3.27
N PHE A 259 5.84 3.44 -4.48
CA PHE A 259 4.87 2.38 -4.80
C PHE A 259 5.34 0.98 -4.37
N ASN A 260 6.64 0.71 -4.48
CA ASN A 260 7.17 -0.61 -4.13
C ASN A 260 7.01 -0.96 -2.65
N ARG A 261 6.85 0.01 -1.74
CA ARG A 261 6.60 -0.26 -0.31
C ARG A 261 5.31 -1.04 -0.11
N THR A 262 4.25 -0.74 -0.86
CA THR A 262 2.98 -1.48 -0.81
C THR A 262 2.96 -2.64 -1.80
N ARG A 263 3.45 -2.46 -3.04
CA ARG A 263 3.43 -3.51 -4.07
C ARG A 263 4.25 -4.74 -3.69
N HIS A 264 5.30 -4.57 -2.89
CA HIS A 264 6.06 -5.71 -2.37
C HIS A 264 5.14 -6.76 -1.71
N LYS A 265 4.22 -6.29 -0.86
CA LYS A 265 3.29 -7.17 -0.15
C LYS A 265 2.04 -7.47 -0.96
N TYR A 266 1.49 -6.46 -1.65
CA TYR A 266 0.14 -6.49 -2.21
C TYR A 266 0.07 -6.52 -3.75
N GLY A 267 1.20 -6.58 -4.47
CA GLY A 267 1.18 -6.49 -5.94
C GLY A 267 0.44 -5.25 -6.43
N GLU A 268 -0.29 -5.36 -7.54
CA GLU A 268 -1.01 -4.23 -8.17
C GLU A 268 -2.11 -3.63 -7.28
N ARG A 269 -2.76 -4.42 -6.42
CA ARG A 269 -3.71 -3.89 -5.42
C ARG A 269 -3.04 -2.92 -4.43
N GLY A 270 -1.71 -2.94 -4.32
CA GLY A 270 -0.93 -1.97 -3.57
C GLY A 270 -1.23 -0.51 -3.94
N TYR A 271 -1.57 -0.23 -5.20
CA TYR A 271 -1.98 1.11 -5.64
C TYR A 271 -3.30 1.57 -5.00
N ARG A 272 -4.28 0.68 -4.80
CA ARG A 272 -5.53 1.05 -4.09
C ARG A 272 -5.23 1.55 -2.69
N TYR A 273 -4.30 0.88 -1.99
CA TYR A 273 -3.93 1.25 -0.62
C TYR A 273 -3.16 2.56 -0.56
N VAL A 274 -2.37 2.88 -1.60
CA VAL A 274 -1.74 4.20 -1.73
C VAL A 274 -2.79 5.31 -1.78
N TYR A 275 -3.80 5.20 -2.64
CA TYR A 275 -4.83 6.24 -2.74
C TYR A 275 -5.68 6.38 -1.47
N ILE A 276 -5.99 5.26 -0.80
CA ILE A 276 -6.70 5.27 0.49
C ILE A 276 -5.87 5.98 1.57
N GLU A 277 -4.57 5.67 1.65
CA GLU A 277 -3.68 6.26 2.65
C GLU A 277 -3.45 7.76 2.40
N ALA A 278 -3.38 8.22 1.14
CA ALA A 278 -3.34 9.65 0.82
C ALA A 278 -4.53 10.39 1.46
N GLY A 279 -5.73 9.80 1.38
CA GLY A 279 -6.94 10.33 2.01
C GLY A 279 -6.84 10.41 3.53
N HIS A 280 -6.30 9.39 4.19
CA HIS A 280 -6.09 9.41 5.65
C HIS A 280 -5.13 10.52 6.07
N ILE A 281 -3.99 10.64 5.38
CA ILE A 281 -2.97 11.65 5.68
C ILE A 281 -3.56 13.06 5.52
N SER A 282 -4.19 13.33 4.38
CA SER A 282 -4.78 14.64 4.13
C SER A 282 -5.93 14.96 5.08
N GLN A 283 -6.74 13.97 5.50
CA GLN A 283 -7.78 14.22 6.49
C GLN A 283 -7.18 14.59 7.86
N ASN A 284 -6.09 13.95 8.28
CA ASN A 284 -5.37 14.36 9.49
C ASN A 284 -4.85 15.79 9.39
N ILE A 285 -4.23 16.17 8.26
CA ILE A 285 -3.76 17.55 8.02
C ILE A 285 -4.94 18.53 8.09
N TYR A 286 -6.09 18.18 7.50
CA TYR A 286 -7.29 19.02 7.56
C TYR A 286 -7.74 19.30 9.00
N LEU A 287 -7.86 18.26 9.81
CA LEU A 287 -8.32 18.39 11.20
C LEU A 287 -7.30 19.13 12.06
N GLN A 288 -6.01 18.87 11.85
CA GLN A 288 -4.94 19.58 12.54
C GLN A 288 -4.90 21.06 12.15
N ALA A 289 -5.07 21.39 10.86
CA ALA A 289 -5.16 22.77 10.40
C ALA A 289 -6.30 23.52 11.09
N VAL A 290 -7.49 22.92 11.18
CA VAL A 290 -8.64 23.50 11.88
C VAL A 290 -8.34 23.73 13.37
N SER A 291 -7.73 22.74 14.04
CA SER A 291 -7.32 22.86 15.45
C SER A 291 -6.35 24.01 15.69
N LEU A 292 -5.47 24.29 14.71
CA LEU A 292 -4.48 25.38 14.74
C LEU A 292 -5.02 26.74 14.26
N GLY A 293 -6.30 26.83 13.87
CA GLY A 293 -6.89 28.05 13.32
C GLY A 293 -6.41 28.38 11.90
N LEU A 294 -5.97 27.39 11.13
CA LEU A 294 -5.47 27.52 9.76
C LEU A 294 -6.53 27.10 8.74
N GLY A 295 -6.44 27.67 7.54
CA GLY A 295 -7.17 27.24 6.37
C GLY A 295 -6.38 26.19 5.59
N SER A 296 -7.05 25.20 5.01
CA SER A 296 -6.37 24.26 4.11
C SER A 296 -7.28 23.74 2.99
N VAL A 297 -6.65 23.25 1.93
CA VAL A 297 -7.33 22.61 0.81
C VAL A 297 -6.45 21.55 0.15
N VAL A 298 -7.08 20.42 -0.17
CA VAL A 298 -6.47 19.37 -0.99
C VAL A 298 -6.69 19.63 -2.49
N VAL A 299 -5.70 19.26 -3.30
CA VAL A 299 -5.72 19.37 -4.76
C VAL A 299 -5.23 18.06 -5.36
N GLY A 300 -6.13 17.39 -6.09
CA GLY A 300 -5.82 16.16 -6.83
C GLY A 300 -5.47 16.38 -8.30
N ALA A 301 -5.67 17.59 -8.82
CA ALA A 301 -5.40 17.92 -10.22
C ALA A 301 -4.12 18.76 -10.33
N PHE A 302 -3.06 18.16 -10.85
CA PHE A 302 -1.77 18.78 -11.13
C PHE A 302 -1.08 18.04 -12.28
N ILE A 303 -0.07 18.66 -12.90
CA ILE A 303 0.79 18.03 -13.89
C ILE A 303 1.84 17.20 -13.16
N ASP A 304 1.67 15.87 -13.13
CA ASP A 304 2.51 14.94 -12.35
C ASP A 304 4.00 15.17 -12.59
N LYS A 305 4.41 15.29 -13.86
CA LYS A 305 5.81 15.50 -14.24
C LYS A 305 6.40 16.75 -13.60
N GLU A 306 5.69 17.87 -13.64
CA GLU A 306 6.17 19.15 -13.10
C GLU A 306 6.28 19.10 -11.57
N VAL A 307 5.32 18.46 -10.89
CA VAL A 307 5.40 18.27 -9.43
C VAL A 307 6.54 17.34 -9.06
N ASN A 308 6.72 16.22 -9.78
CA ASN A 308 7.81 15.27 -9.53
C ASN A 308 9.20 15.92 -9.72
N GLU A 309 9.35 16.77 -10.74
CA GLU A 309 10.57 17.55 -10.95
C GLU A 309 10.82 18.58 -9.83
N LEU A 310 9.76 19.16 -9.24
CA LEU A 310 9.90 20.08 -8.11
C LEU A 310 10.43 19.41 -6.85
N ILE A 311 9.99 18.17 -6.56
CA ILE A 311 10.41 17.40 -5.39
C ILE A 311 11.58 16.44 -5.67
N GLU A 312 12.12 16.48 -6.89
CA GLU A 312 13.28 15.70 -7.35
C GLU A 312 13.09 14.18 -7.23
N VAL A 313 11.95 13.69 -7.71
CA VAL A 313 11.63 12.24 -7.79
C VAL A 313 11.42 11.79 -9.23
N ASP A 314 11.56 10.48 -9.48
CA ASP A 314 11.59 9.91 -10.83
C ASP A 314 10.22 9.77 -11.52
N GLY A 315 9.12 9.90 -10.79
CA GLY A 315 7.76 9.76 -11.30
C GLY A 315 7.35 8.32 -11.68
N GLN A 316 8.20 7.33 -11.40
CA GLN A 316 7.99 5.91 -11.74
C GLN A 316 7.98 5.01 -10.49
N LYS A 317 9.05 5.05 -9.69
CA LYS A 317 9.17 4.34 -8.41
C LYS A 317 8.54 5.17 -7.29
N GLU A 318 8.71 6.47 -7.37
CA GLU A 318 8.14 7.46 -6.46
C GLU A 318 7.51 8.59 -7.27
N ALA A 319 6.24 8.88 -7.00
CA ALA A 319 5.51 9.94 -7.69
C ALA A 319 4.58 10.68 -6.72
N ALA A 320 4.37 11.97 -6.96
CA ALA A 320 3.36 12.78 -6.30
C ALA A 320 1.96 12.23 -6.58
N ILE A 321 1.16 12.09 -5.52
CA ILE A 321 -0.22 11.58 -5.58
C ILE A 321 -1.21 12.66 -5.19
N TYR A 322 -0.84 13.53 -4.24
CA TYR A 322 -1.78 14.48 -3.67
C TYR A 322 -1.09 15.73 -3.16
N LEU A 323 -1.69 16.89 -3.41
CA LEU A 323 -1.23 18.18 -2.87
C LEU A 323 -2.17 18.63 -1.76
N HIS A 324 -1.61 19.26 -0.73
CA HIS A 324 -2.39 19.86 0.36
C HIS A 324 -1.81 21.23 0.72
N ALA A 325 -2.50 22.29 0.29
CA ALA A 325 -2.15 23.67 0.63
C ALA A 325 -2.68 24.03 2.02
N VAL A 326 -1.84 24.68 2.85
CA VAL A 326 -2.21 25.15 4.18
C VAL A 326 -1.71 26.58 4.39
N GLY A 327 -2.58 27.46 4.89
CA GLY A 327 -2.26 28.85 5.13
C GLY A 327 -2.99 29.47 6.32
N ALA A 328 -2.44 30.59 6.79
CA ALA A 328 -3.00 31.41 7.85
C ALA A 328 -4.31 32.07 7.38
N MET A 329 -5.26 32.21 8.30
CA MET A 329 -6.55 32.86 8.07
C MET A 329 -6.51 34.36 8.34
#